data_AF-A0A4Q1AAK5-F1
#
_entry.id   AF-A0A4Q1AAK5-F1
#
_cell.length_a   1.000
_cell.length_b   1.000
_cell.length_c   1.000
_cell.angle_alpha   90.00
_cell.angle_beta   90.00
_cell.angle_gamma   90.00
#
_symmetry.space_group_name_H-M   'P 1'
#
loop_
_entity.id
_entity.type
_entity.pdbx_description
1 polymer ?
#
loop_
_entity_poly.entity_id
_entity_poly.type
_entity_poly.pdbx_seq_one_letter_code
_entity_poly.pdbx_strand_id
1 'polypeptide(L)'
;MQIEVNAEVVLSQLGYTKNESSLKQASDIIENTKDFDKFAKHVISLNDNLKKMNAYVALSNTNKYLKIKCDENDAQEILTEFHKSVKNWAEKYNIELQKVDNKEVYYILGVAA
;
A
#
# COMPACT_ATOMS: atom_id res chain seq x y z
N MET A 1 21.99 -3.26 9.43
CA MET A 1 20.70 -3.46 10.13
C MET A 1 19.70 -3.96 9.10
N GLN A 2 19.24 -5.21 9.18
CA GLN A 2 18.05 -5.63 8.46
C GLN A 2 16.87 -5.13 9.30
N ILE A 3 16.13 -4.14 8.80
CA ILE A 3 14.90 -3.69 9.45
C ILE A 3 13.84 -4.70 9.08
N GLU A 4 13.41 -5.49 10.05
CA GLU A 4 12.22 -6.32 9.94
C GLU A 4 11.00 -5.38 9.93
N VAL A 5 10.18 -5.49 8.88
CA VAL A 5 9.02 -4.59 8.71
C VAL A 5 7.81 -5.24 9.38
N ASN A 6 7.68 -5.02 10.68
CA ASN A 6 6.54 -5.49 11.48
C ASN A 6 5.39 -4.47 11.51
N ALA A 7 4.28 -4.82 12.18
CA ALA A 7 3.09 -3.97 12.31
C ALA A 7 3.42 -2.56 12.85
N GLU A 8 4.27 -2.45 13.88
CA GLU A 8 4.65 -1.15 14.43
C GLU A 8 5.41 -0.28 13.43
N VAL A 9 6.31 -0.89 12.65
CA VAL A 9 7.07 -0.21 11.60
C VAL A 9 6.12 0.26 10.51
N VAL A 10 5.22 -0.60 10.02
CA VAL A 10 4.22 -0.24 9.02
C VAL A 10 3.38 0.95 9.49
N LEU A 11 2.84 0.91 10.71
CA LEU A 11 2.04 2.01 11.25
C LEU A 11 2.83 3.31 11.33
N SER A 12 4.07 3.26 11.81
CA SER A 12 4.94 4.45 11.93
C SER A 12 5.17 5.10 10.56
N GLN A 13 5.54 4.28 9.58
CA GLN A 13 5.94 4.76 8.25
C GLN A 13 4.76 5.25 7.41
N LEU A 14 3.56 4.73 7.69
CA LEU A 14 2.31 5.19 7.08
C LEU A 14 1.62 6.32 7.89
N GLY A 15 2.19 6.74 9.03
CA GLY A 15 1.68 7.87 9.83
C GLY A 15 0.48 7.54 10.71
N TYR A 16 0.25 6.27 11.05
CA TYR A 16 -0.83 5.85 11.96
C TYR A 16 -0.42 5.94 13.43
N THR A 17 -1.37 6.29 14.28
CA THR A 17 -1.24 6.14 15.73
C THR A 17 -1.09 4.66 16.10
N LYS A 18 -0.16 4.34 16.99
CA LYS A 18 0.05 2.98 17.51
C LYS A 18 -0.84 2.76 18.72
N ASN A 19 -1.94 2.05 18.53
CA ASN A 19 -2.81 1.56 19.60
C ASN A 19 -3.15 0.09 19.31
N GLU A 20 -3.76 -0.60 20.26
CA GLU A 20 -4.06 -2.03 20.11
C GLU A 20 -4.88 -2.35 18.86
N SER A 21 -5.86 -1.49 18.53
CA SER A 21 -6.71 -1.69 17.35
C SER A 21 -5.93 -1.55 16.04
N SER A 22 -5.09 -0.51 15.90
CA SER A 22 -4.31 -0.28 14.68
C SER A 22 -3.20 -1.31 14.55
N LEU A 23 -2.58 -1.73 15.66
CA LEU A 23 -1.59 -2.81 15.68
C LEU A 23 -2.20 -4.12 15.22
N LYS A 24 -3.36 -4.49 15.78
CA LYS A 24 -4.07 -5.69 15.37
C LYS A 24 -4.45 -5.65 13.88
N GLN A 25 -4.97 -4.52 13.40
CA GLN A 25 -5.32 -4.37 12.00
C GLN A 25 -4.10 -4.52 11.07
N ALA A 26 -2.96 -3.91 11.44
CA ALA A 26 -1.73 -4.02 10.67
C ALA A 26 -1.20 -5.47 10.68
N SER A 27 -1.20 -6.16 11.83
CA SER A 27 -0.82 -7.58 11.91
C SER A 27 -1.71 -8.47 11.05
N ASP A 28 -3.05 -8.33 11.18
CA ASP A 28 -4.01 -9.09 10.38
C ASP A 28 -3.79 -8.87 8.86
N ILE A 29 -3.37 -7.66 8.45
CA ILE A 29 -3.06 -7.34 7.05
C ILE A 29 -1.75 -7.99 6.61
N ILE A 30 -0.70 -7.90 7.41
CA ILE A 30 0.61 -8.51 7.12
C ILE A 30 0.45 -10.02 6.93
N GLU A 31 -0.24 -10.69 7.87
CA GLU A 31 -0.48 -12.14 7.83
C GLU A 31 -1.32 -12.58 6.63
N ASN A 32 -2.27 -11.75 6.20
CA ASN A 32 -3.15 -12.04 5.07
C ASN A 32 -2.51 -11.71 3.70
N THR A 33 -1.37 -11.00 3.69
CA THR A 33 -0.70 -10.57 2.46
C THR A 33 0.44 -11.52 2.12
N LYS A 34 0.35 -12.18 0.95
CA LYS A 34 1.29 -13.22 0.56
C LYS A 34 2.72 -12.66 0.42
N ASP A 35 3.68 -13.30 1.09
CA ASP A 35 5.11 -12.96 1.03
C ASP A 35 5.42 -11.48 1.36
N PHE A 36 4.68 -10.89 2.31
CA PHE A 36 4.78 -9.46 2.65
C PHE A 36 6.23 -8.98 2.87
N ASP A 37 7.04 -9.74 3.61
CA ASP A 37 8.42 -9.40 3.95
C ASP A 37 9.32 -9.15 2.72
N LYS A 38 9.02 -9.79 1.58
CA LYS A 38 9.81 -9.63 0.36
C LYS A 38 9.72 -8.21 -0.20
N PHE A 39 8.62 -7.50 0.04
CA PHE A 39 8.35 -6.18 -0.55
C PHE A 39 7.99 -5.09 0.46
N ALA A 40 7.82 -5.40 1.73
CA ALA A 40 7.38 -4.47 2.77
C ALA A 40 8.16 -3.13 2.79
N LYS A 41 9.50 -3.19 2.66
CA LYS A 41 10.36 -1.99 2.56
C LYS A 41 10.05 -1.10 1.34
N HIS A 42 9.58 -1.71 0.25
CA HIS A 42 9.25 -1.02 -0.99
C HIS A 42 7.86 -0.38 -0.96
N VAL A 43 7.00 -0.78 -0.04
CA VAL A 43 5.71 -0.12 0.24
C VAL A 43 5.93 1.28 0.79
N ILE A 44 6.91 1.44 1.69
CA ILE A 44 7.25 2.75 2.29
C ILE A 44 7.73 3.71 1.20
N SER A 45 8.66 3.26 0.36
CA SER A 45 9.16 4.06 -0.77
C SER A 45 8.05 4.38 -1.77
N LEU A 46 7.10 3.47 -2.01
CA LEU A 46 5.94 3.75 -2.84
C LEU A 46 5.09 4.87 -2.21
N ASN A 47 4.75 4.75 -0.93
CA ASN A 47 3.93 5.74 -0.23
C ASN A 47 4.50 7.16 -0.36
N ASP A 48 5.81 7.33 -0.16
CA ASP A 48 6.46 8.63 -0.30
C ASP A 48 6.43 9.16 -1.75
N ASN A 49 6.65 8.29 -2.74
CA ASN A 49 6.58 8.66 -4.15
C ASN A 49 5.17 9.08 -4.59
N LEU A 50 4.13 8.51 -3.97
CA LEU A 50 2.73 8.76 -4.31
C LEU A 50 2.21 10.09 -3.74
N LYS A 51 2.77 10.59 -2.62
CA LYS A 51 2.30 11.82 -1.96
C LYS A 51 2.23 13.03 -2.88
N LYS A 52 3.15 13.15 -3.84
CA LYS A 52 3.18 14.24 -4.84
C LYS A 52 1.96 14.25 -5.78
N MET A 53 1.21 13.15 -5.85
CA MET A 53 0.02 12.95 -6.70
C MET A 53 -1.27 12.89 -5.87
N ASN A 54 -1.27 13.37 -4.61
CA ASN A 54 -2.37 13.19 -3.66
C ASN A 54 -2.77 11.72 -3.49
N ALA A 55 -1.78 10.83 -3.57
CA ALA A 55 -1.96 9.40 -3.41
C ALA A 55 -1.09 8.85 -2.26
N TYR A 56 -1.53 7.74 -1.67
CA TYR A 56 -0.87 7.14 -0.51
C TYR A 56 -1.24 5.66 -0.35
N VAL A 57 -0.44 4.97 0.48
CA VAL A 57 -0.73 3.63 0.97
C VAL A 57 -1.44 3.75 2.32
N ALA A 58 -2.51 2.99 2.51
CA ALA A 58 -3.32 2.98 3.72
C ALA A 58 -3.74 1.56 4.12
N LEU A 59 -4.12 1.40 5.39
CA LEU A 59 -4.83 0.20 5.86
C LEU A 59 -6.25 0.21 5.28
N SER A 60 -6.73 -0.93 4.80
CA SER A 60 -8.13 -1.07 4.41
C SER A 60 -8.99 -1.37 5.64
N ASN A 61 -10.17 -0.72 5.72
CA ASN A 61 -11.11 -0.91 6.83
C ASN A 61 -12.07 -2.07 6.58
N THR A 62 -12.22 -2.51 5.32
CA THR A 62 -13.20 -3.52 4.91
C THR A 62 -12.56 -4.83 4.48
N ASN A 63 -11.27 -4.81 4.13
CA ASN A 63 -10.51 -5.97 3.66
C ASN A 63 -9.19 -6.02 4.41
N LYS A 64 -8.63 -7.22 4.61
CA LYS A 64 -7.34 -7.42 5.29
C LYS A 64 -6.17 -7.23 4.32
N TYR A 65 -6.13 -6.09 3.62
CA TYR A 65 -5.04 -5.72 2.73
C TYR A 65 -4.63 -4.26 2.94
N LEU A 66 -3.37 -3.96 2.62
CA LEU A 66 -2.99 -2.59 2.31
C LEU A 66 -3.68 -2.16 1.02
N LYS A 67 -4.09 -0.90 0.97
CA LYS A 67 -4.63 -0.27 -0.23
C LYS A 67 -3.75 0.89 -0.67
N ILE A 68 -3.57 1.02 -1.97
CA ILE A 68 -3.01 2.20 -2.61
C ILE A 68 -4.20 3.02 -3.11
N LYS A 69 -4.31 4.29 -2.69
CA LYS A 69 -5.42 5.17 -3.06
C LYS A 69 -4.90 6.49 -3.59
N CYS A 70 -5.55 7.01 -4.63
CA CYS A 70 -5.48 8.42 -5.01
C CYS A 70 -6.76 9.10 -4.55
N ASP A 71 -6.64 10.18 -3.75
CA ASP A 71 -7.79 11.00 -3.38
C ASP A 71 -8.16 11.89 -4.57
N GLU A 72 -9.46 12.22 -4.69
CA GLU A 72 -10.07 12.92 -5.83
C GLU A 72 -9.15 13.99 -6.41
N ASN A 73 -8.84 13.81 -7.69
CA ASN A 73 -8.00 14.73 -8.43
C ASN A 73 -8.66 15.00 -9.78
N ASP A 74 -9.06 16.24 -9.99
CA ASP A 74 -9.74 16.69 -11.22
C ASP A 74 -8.81 16.66 -12.45
N ALA A 75 -7.50 16.47 -12.24
CA ALA A 75 -6.52 16.38 -13.32
C ALA A 75 -6.31 14.94 -13.79
N GLN A 76 -6.86 14.62 -14.97
CA GLN A 76 -6.67 13.34 -15.67
C GLN A 76 -5.19 12.94 -15.83
N GLU A 77 -4.30 13.92 -15.99
CA GLU A 77 -2.85 13.69 -16.09
C GLU A 77 -2.27 13.10 -14.79
N ILE A 78 -2.70 13.60 -13.63
CA ILE A 78 -2.23 13.09 -12.33
C ILE A 78 -2.76 11.68 -12.08
N LEU A 79 -4.02 11.40 -12.44
CA LEU A 79 -4.58 10.05 -12.37
C LEU A 79 -3.83 9.07 -13.28
N THR A 80 -3.48 9.51 -14.49
CA THR A 80 -2.69 8.70 -15.43
C THR A 80 -1.30 8.42 -14.87
N GLU A 81 -0.63 9.42 -14.30
CA GLU A 81 0.68 9.24 -13.66
C GLU A 81 0.57 8.30 -12.45
N PHE A 82 -0.45 8.45 -11.61
CA PHE A 82 -0.73 7.59 -10.47
C PHE A 82 -0.83 6.12 -10.90
N HIS A 83 -1.69 5.80 -11.87
CA HIS A 83 -1.85 4.44 -12.36
C HIS A 83 -0.57 3.87 -12.95
N LYS A 84 0.19 4.70 -13.68
CA LYS A 84 1.49 4.31 -14.23
C LYS A 84 2.50 4.01 -13.12
N SER A 85 2.58 4.85 -12.09
CA SER A 85 3.47 4.64 -10.94
C SER A 85 3.13 3.37 -10.17
N VAL A 86 1.85 3.14 -9.91
CA VAL A 86 1.37 1.93 -9.22
C VAL A 86 1.67 0.67 -10.03
N LYS A 87 1.36 0.68 -11.33
CA LYS A 87 1.65 -0.43 -12.24
C LYS A 87 3.14 -0.73 -12.33
N ASN A 88 3.96 0.28 -12.57
CA ASN A 88 5.42 0.11 -12.68
C ASN A 88 6.03 -0.42 -11.39
N TRP A 89 5.54 0.03 -10.23
CA TRP A 89 5.99 -0.49 -8.93
C TRP A 89 5.61 -1.96 -8.77
N ALA A 90 4.36 -2.32 -9.11
CA ALA A 90 3.89 -3.68 -9.01
C ALA A 90 4.66 -4.63 -9.93
N GLU A 91 4.90 -4.24 -11.19
CA GLU A 91 5.71 -5.02 -12.13
C GLU A 91 7.15 -5.16 -11.65
N LYS A 92 7.77 -4.08 -11.16
CA LYS A 92 9.15 -4.09 -10.67
C LYS A 92 9.39 -5.05 -9.51
N TYR A 93 8.42 -5.15 -8.60
CA TYR A 93 8.53 -5.98 -7.39
C TYR A 93 7.71 -7.28 -7.47
N ASN A 94 7.16 -7.60 -8.64
CA ASN A 94 6.31 -8.76 -8.88
C ASN A 94 5.14 -8.86 -7.90
N ILE A 95 4.39 -7.77 -7.74
CA ILE A 95 3.28 -7.65 -6.80
C ILE A 95 1.95 -7.79 -7.52
N GLU A 96 1.09 -8.64 -6.97
CA GLU A 96 -0.28 -8.79 -7.40
C GLU A 96 -1.16 -7.69 -6.77
N LEU A 97 -1.88 -6.99 -7.64
CA LEU A 97 -2.79 -5.91 -7.27
C LEU A 97 -4.22 -6.24 -7.72
N GLN A 98 -5.20 -5.90 -6.88
CA GLN A 98 -6.61 -5.93 -7.25
C GLN A 98 -7.16 -4.51 -7.33
N LYS A 99 -7.54 -4.04 -8.52
CA LYS A 99 -8.24 -2.76 -8.68
C LYS A 99 -9.64 -2.85 -8.08
N VAL A 100 -10.06 -1.81 -7.37
CA VAL A 100 -11.44 -1.66 -6.90
C VAL A 100 -12.27 -1.00 -7.98
N ASP A 101 -13.41 -1.58 -8.32
CA ASP A 101 -14.29 -1.06 -9.36
C ASP A 101 -14.74 0.37 -9.05
N ASN A 102 -14.72 1.21 -10.10
CA ASN A 102 -15.12 2.62 -10.06
C ASN A 102 -14.38 3.47 -9.01
N LYS A 103 -13.19 3.05 -8.58
CA LYS A 103 -12.36 3.79 -7.62
C LYS A 103 -10.90 3.75 -8.03
N GLU A 104 -10.19 4.83 -7.69
CA GLU A 104 -8.73 4.88 -7.84
C GLU A 104 -8.04 4.27 -6.63
N VAL A 105 -8.38 3.00 -6.40
CA VAL A 105 -7.93 2.19 -5.28
C VAL A 105 -7.47 0.83 -5.78
N TYR A 106 -6.32 0.37 -5.26
CA TYR A 106 -5.79 -0.97 -5.49
C TYR A 106 -5.53 -1.66 -4.15
N TYR A 107 -5.96 -2.90 -3.98
CA TYR A 107 -5.49 -3.75 -2.88
C TYR A 107 -4.17 -4.43 -3.26
N ILE A 108 -3.25 -4.49 -2.31
CA ILE A 108 -1.98 -5.23 -2.44
C ILE A 108 -2.22 -6.65 -1.92
N LEU A 109 -2.24 -7.64 -2.81
CA LEU A 109 -2.55 -9.03 -2.45
C LEU A 109 -1.30 -9.82 -2.00
N GLY A 110 -0.14 -9.43 -2.51
CA GLY A 110 1.15 -10.04 -2.18
C GLY A 110 1.99 -10.29 -3.42
N VAL A 111 3.01 -11.15 -3.32
CA VAL A 111 3.87 -11.49 -4.47
C VAL A 111 3.12 -12.38 -5.46
N ALA A 112 3.12 -11.97 -6.73
CA ALA A 112 2.48 -12.73 -7.82
C ALA A 112 3.11 -14.13 -7.93
N ALA A 113 2.26 -15.13 -8.15
CA ALA A 113 2.66 -16.53 -8.28
C ALA A 113 3.41 -16.81 -9.59
#